data_AF-A0A7C2P973-F1
#
_entry.id   AF-A0A7C2P973-F1
#
_cell.length_a   1.000
_cell.length_b   1.000
_cell.length_c   1.000
_cell.angle_alpha   90.00
_cell.angle_beta   90.00
_cell.angle_gamma   90.00
#
_symmetry.space_group_name_H-M   'P 1'
#
loop_
_entity.id
_entity.type
_entity.pdbx_description
1 polymer ?
#
loop_
_entity_poly.entity_id
_entity_poly.type
_entity_poly.pdbx_seq_one_letter_code
_entity_poly.pdbx_strand_id
1 'polypeptide(L)'
;MVLKYKELGYPVFEGFFDPPVTKLDPNTSQGVPYATYSFATHMAEVEIDTTIGSVEVKRIYAAHDVGKAINVTNIKSQIYGGIAMGIGFALMEKFEPGKTESLDRYYIPTSMDMPEEVQIMLIENEEPTGPFGAKGIGEPALIPVAPSIINAIADAVGIRVFELPCDIEKLKTNLEKRRS
;
A
#
# COMPACT_ATOMS: atom_id res chain seq x y z
N MET A 1 -13.64 -7.12 32.39
CA MET A 1 -14.90 -6.37 32.57
C MET A 1 -15.27 -6.36 34.05
N VAL A 2 -14.94 -5.30 34.79
CA VAL A 2 -15.31 -5.15 36.21
C VAL A 2 -16.43 -4.12 36.28
N LEU A 3 -17.63 -4.55 36.65
CA LEU A 3 -18.80 -3.67 36.79
C LEU A 3 -18.73 -2.95 38.15
N LYS A 4 -18.20 -1.72 38.18
CA LYS A 4 -18.35 -0.79 39.32
C LYS A 4 -19.68 -0.01 39.27
N TYR A 5 -20.78 -0.72 39.00
CA TYR A 5 -22.12 -0.11 38.89
C TYR A 5 -22.62 0.44 40.24
N LYS A 6 -22.26 -0.22 41.35
CA LYS A 6 -22.81 0.09 42.68
C LYS A 6 -22.37 1.43 43.28
N GLU A 7 -21.35 2.09 42.73
CA GLU A 7 -20.76 3.29 43.35
C GLU A 7 -20.97 4.59 42.57
N LEU A 8 -21.18 4.55 41.24
CA LEU A 8 -21.09 5.74 40.39
C LEU A 8 -22.43 6.25 39.84
N GLY A 9 -23.51 5.46 39.90
CA GLY A 9 -24.83 5.89 39.42
C GLY A 9 -24.98 5.97 37.89
N TYR A 10 -23.94 5.65 37.13
CA TYR A 10 -23.92 5.49 35.67
C TYR A 10 -23.06 4.29 35.27
N PRO A 11 -23.33 3.62 34.14
CA PRO A 11 -22.54 2.48 33.69
C PRO A 11 -21.12 2.92 33.32
N VAL A 12 -20.13 2.38 34.03
CA VAL A 12 -18.72 2.48 33.69
C VAL A 12 -18.26 1.12 33.18
N PHE A 13 -17.80 1.07 31.93
CA PHE A 13 -17.18 -0.10 31.32
C PHE A 13 -15.69 0.15 31.13
N GLU A 14 -14.89 -0.83 31.52
CA GLU A 14 -13.46 -0.87 31.25
C GLU A 14 -13.15 -2.18 30.50
N GLY A 15 -12.42 -2.04 29.38
CA GLY A 15 -11.96 -3.14 28.55
C GLY A 15 -10.55 -2.86 28.05
N PHE A 16 -9.76 -3.92 27.93
CA PHE A 16 -8.43 -3.90 27.33
C PHE A 16 -8.29 -5.09 26.37
N PHE A 17 -7.42 -4.95 25.37
CA PHE A 17 -7.06 -6.02 24.46
C PHE A 17 -5.55 -5.99 24.26
N ASP A 18 -4.92 -7.15 24.35
CA ASP A 18 -3.50 -7.35 24.07
C ASP A 18 -3.37 -8.49 23.05
N PRO A 19 -2.83 -8.24 21.85
CA PRO A 19 -2.66 -9.28 20.84
C PRO A 19 -1.81 -10.45 21.38
N PRO A 20 -2.19 -11.72 21.14
CA PRO A 20 -1.46 -12.88 21.65
C PRO A 20 -0.17 -13.14 20.86
N VAL A 21 0.86 -12.32 21.07
CA VAL A 21 2.16 -12.39 20.37
C VAL A 21 3.31 -12.74 21.31
N THR A 22 4.40 -13.28 20.76
CA THR A 22 5.66 -13.48 21.48
C THR A 22 6.75 -12.58 20.91
N LYS A 23 7.71 -12.20 21.77
CA LYS A 23 8.89 -11.47 21.33
C LYS A 23 9.75 -12.36 20.44
N LEU A 24 10.41 -11.75 19.48
CA LEU A 24 11.46 -12.41 18.69
C LEU A 24 12.70 -12.62 19.56
N ASP A 25 13.28 -13.81 19.47
CA ASP A 25 14.61 -14.09 20.01
C ASP A 25 15.67 -13.27 19.24
N PRO A 26 16.51 -12.46 19.91
CA PRO A 26 17.47 -11.58 19.25
C PRO A 26 18.60 -12.32 18.51
N ASN A 27 18.90 -13.57 18.86
CA ASN A 27 19.96 -14.36 18.25
C ASN A 27 19.45 -15.23 17.08
N THR A 28 18.19 -15.66 17.14
CA THR A 28 17.63 -16.62 16.16
C THR A 28 16.52 -16.03 15.29
N SER A 29 16.01 -14.83 15.65
CA SER A 29 14.83 -14.20 15.04
C SER A 29 13.57 -15.08 15.05
N GLN A 30 13.50 -16.08 15.93
CA GLN A 30 12.33 -16.96 16.07
C GLN A 30 11.31 -16.38 17.05
N GLY A 31 10.02 -16.53 16.74
CA GLY A 31 8.90 -16.11 17.58
C GLY A 31 7.59 -16.00 16.80
N VAL A 32 6.54 -15.49 17.45
CA VAL A 32 5.21 -15.23 16.87
C VAL A 32 4.92 -13.73 17.03
N PRO A 33 5.54 -12.87 16.19
CA PRO A 33 5.50 -11.42 16.38
C PRO A 33 4.17 -10.77 15.97
N TYR A 34 3.34 -11.46 15.18
CA TYR A 34 2.08 -10.95 14.66
C TYR A 34 0.92 -11.88 15.02
N ALA A 35 -0.18 -11.30 15.50
CA ALA A 35 -1.40 -12.04 15.82
C ALA A 35 -2.25 -12.35 14.56
N THR A 36 -2.15 -11.50 13.54
CA THR A 36 -2.86 -11.64 12.27
C THR A 36 -1.98 -11.18 11.11
N TYR A 37 -2.27 -11.71 9.92
CA TYR A 37 -1.64 -11.32 8.66
C TYR A 37 -2.72 -10.90 7.67
N SER A 38 -2.51 -9.73 7.07
CA SER A 38 -3.30 -9.24 5.94
C SER A 38 -2.57 -9.55 4.64
N PHE A 39 -3.33 -9.94 3.63
CA PHE A 39 -2.81 -10.25 2.30
C PHE A 39 -3.38 -9.31 1.27
N ALA A 40 -2.59 -8.99 0.26
CA ALA A 40 -3.02 -8.16 -0.86
C ALA A 40 -2.35 -8.62 -2.16
N THR A 41 -3.02 -8.40 -3.28
CA THR A 41 -2.46 -8.62 -4.62
C THR A 41 -2.94 -7.52 -5.52
N HIS A 42 -2.00 -6.82 -6.16
CA HIS A 42 -2.29 -5.79 -7.15
C HIS A 42 -1.79 -6.20 -8.52
N MET A 43 -2.54 -5.82 -9.54
CA MET A 43 -2.11 -5.80 -10.94
C MET A 43 -2.28 -4.38 -11.46
N ALA A 44 -1.24 -3.85 -12.08
CA ALA A 44 -1.28 -2.55 -12.73
C ALA A 44 -1.20 -2.72 -14.25
N GLU A 45 -1.90 -1.86 -14.97
CA GLU A 45 -1.72 -1.66 -16.39
C GLU A 45 -1.16 -0.27 -16.63
N VAL A 46 -0.12 -0.18 -17.46
CA VAL A 46 0.59 1.06 -17.73
C VAL A 46 0.70 1.32 -19.23
N GLU A 47 0.66 2.60 -19.61
CA GLU A 47 1.04 3.07 -20.93
C GLU A 47 2.37 3.82 -20.83
N ILE A 48 3.27 3.60 -21.79
CA ILE A 48 4.63 4.15 -21.75
C ILE A 48 4.94 4.85 -23.06
N ASP A 49 5.28 6.14 -22.99
CA ASP A 49 5.92 6.83 -24.12
C ASP A 49 7.42 6.53 -24.10
N THR A 50 7.85 5.65 -24.98
CA THR A 50 9.27 5.24 -25.07
C THR A 50 10.20 6.33 -25.62
N THR A 51 9.67 7.44 -26.13
CA THR A 51 10.45 8.58 -26.64
C THR A 51 10.95 9.46 -25.50
N ILE A 52 10.07 9.73 -24.51
CA ILE A 52 10.38 10.60 -23.38
C ILE A 52 10.56 9.84 -22.06
N GLY A 53 10.11 8.58 -21.98
CA GLY A 53 10.19 7.74 -20.79
C GLY A 53 9.06 7.98 -19.77
N SER A 54 7.94 8.62 -20.18
CA SER A 54 6.81 8.83 -19.28
C SER A 54 5.99 7.55 -19.11
N VAL A 55 5.43 7.36 -17.92
CA VAL A 55 4.57 6.23 -17.57
C VAL A 55 3.24 6.77 -17.08
N GLU A 56 2.15 6.29 -17.66
CA GLU A 56 0.79 6.56 -17.18
C GLU A 56 0.20 5.26 -16.64
N VAL A 57 -0.36 5.30 -15.43
CA VAL A 57 -1.04 4.14 -14.84
C VAL A 57 -2.49 4.14 -15.29
N LYS A 58 -2.87 3.26 -16.21
CA LYS A 58 -4.22 3.25 -16.80
C LYS A 58 -5.22 2.58 -15.87
N ARG A 59 -4.86 1.43 -15.31
CA ARG A 59 -5.77 0.61 -14.48
C ARG A 59 -5.05 -0.04 -13.32
N ILE A 60 -5.76 -0.20 -12.20
CA ILE A 60 -5.32 -1.02 -11.07
C ILE A 60 -6.42 -1.99 -10.65
N TYR A 61 -6.04 -3.25 -10.48
CA TYR A 61 -6.87 -4.29 -9.86
C TYR A 61 -6.28 -4.57 -8.48
N ALA A 62 -7.07 -4.33 -7.44
CA ALA A 62 -6.63 -4.39 -6.05
C ALA A 62 -7.49 -5.41 -5.28
N ALA A 63 -6.91 -6.59 -5.00
CA ALA A 63 -7.52 -7.59 -4.13
C ALA A 63 -6.90 -7.52 -2.73
N HIS A 64 -7.75 -7.44 -1.70
CA HIS A 64 -7.30 -7.35 -0.31
C HIS A 64 -8.07 -8.32 0.59
N ASP A 65 -7.35 -9.14 1.36
CA ASP A 65 -7.88 -9.86 2.50
C ASP A 65 -8.07 -8.89 3.67
N VAL A 66 -9.33 -8.59 3.97
CA VAL A 66 -9.71 -7.62 5.01
C VAL A 66 -10.31 -8.29 6.24
N GLY A 67 -10.27 -9.62 6.31
CA GLY A 67 -11.11 -10.35 7.27
C GLY A 67 -12.58 -10.07 6.98
N LYS A 68 -13.33 -9.58 7.97
CA LYS A 68 -14.68 -9.06 7.77
C LYS A 68 -14.66 -7.56 7.52
N ALA A 69 -15.30 -7.10 6.45
CA ALA A 69 -15.39 -5.68 6.14
C ALA A 69 -16.34 -4.97 7.12
N ILE A 70 -15.79 -4.22 8.07
CA ILE A 70 -16.58 -3.41 9.02
C ILE A 70 -17.26 -2.23 8.33
N ASN A 71 -16.53 -1.52 7.47
CA ASN A 71 -17.04 -0.39 6.71
C ASN A 71 -16.42 -0.39 5.32
N VAL A 72 -17.19 -0.85 4.34
CA VAL A 72 -16.75 -1.01 2.95
C VAL A 72 -16.27 0.32 2.34
N THR A 73 -16.96 1.43 2.62
CA THR A 73 -16.58 2.75 2.08
C THR A 73 -15.22 3.19 2.59
N ASN A 74 -14.97 3.10 3.90
CA ASN A 74 -13.68 3.49 4.48
C ASN A 74 -12.54 2.59 4.01
N ILE A 75 -12.80 1.29 3.86
CA ILE A 75 -11.83 0.33 3.31
C ILE A 75 -11.45 0.72 1.87
N LYS A 76 -12.45 1.02 1.03
CA LYS A 76 -12.19 1.48 -0.34
C LYS A 76 -11.40 2.79 -0.34
N SER A 77 -11.73 3.76 0.52
CA SER A 77 -10.97 5.02 0.65
C SER A 77 -9.51 4.79 1.03
N GLN A 78 -9.23 3.84 1.92
CA GLN A 78 -7.86 3.44 2.25
C GLN A 78 -7.13 2.85 1.04
N ILE A 79 -7.80 2.01 0.25
CA ILE A 79 -7.22 1.42 -0.97
C ILE A 79 -6.92 2.51 -2.01
N TYR A 80 -7.82 3.46 -2.24
CA TYR A 80 -7.55 4.60 -3.13
C TYR A 80 -6.39 5.46 -2.64
N GLY A 81 -6.30 5.73 -1.33
CA GLY A 81 -5.18 6.48 -0.75
C GLY A 81 -3.84 5.72 -0.87
N GLY A 82 -3.85 4.41 -0.65
CA GLY A 82 -2.69 3.54 -0.83
C GLY A 82 -2.23 3.50 -2.28
N ILE A 83 -3.16 3.44 -3.23
CA ILE A 83 -2.89 3.55 -4.67
C ILE A 83 -2.21 4.88 -4.99
N ALA A 84 -2.77 6.01 -4.53
CA ALA A 84 -2.18 7.31 -4.75
C ALA A 84 -0.74 7.35 -4.21
N MET A 85 -0.53 7.07 -2.92
CA MET A 85 0.81 7.02 -2.32
C MET A 85 1.76 6.06 -3.06
N GLY A 86 1.26 4.93 -3.53
CA GLY A 86 2.05 3.93 -4.23
C GLY A 86 2.47 4.35 -5.64
N ILE A 87 1.63 5.09 -6.37
CA ILE A 87 1.99 5.71 -7.65
C ILE A 87 3.11 6.73 -7.42
N GLY A 88 2.96 7.58 -6.40
CA GLY A 88 3.98 8.54 -6.00
C GLY A 88 5.30 7.86 -5.70
N PHE A 89 5.30 6.88 -4.81
CA PHE A 89 6.48 6.09 -4.46
C PHE A 89 7.11 5.37 -5.66
N ALA A 90 6.30 4.89 -6.60
CA ALA A 90 6.79 4.17 -7.78
C ALA A 90 7.42 5.09 -8.83
N LEU A 91 6.87 6.28 -9.07
CA LEU A 91 7.14 7.05 -10.29
C LEU A 91 7.60 8.51 -10.05
N MET A 92 7.38 9.07 -8.86
CA MET A 92 7.46 10.53 -8.66
C MET A 92 8.31 10.94 -7.46
N GLU A 93 8.10 10.29 -6.31
CA GLU A 93 8.59 10.75 -5.01
C GLU A 93 10.09 10.49 -4.86
N LYS A 94 10.88 11.55 -5.00
CA LYS A 94 12.34 11.53 -4.83
C LYS A 94 12.77 12.58 -3.83
N PHE A 95 13.16 12.14 -2.65
CA PHE A 95 13.74 13.01 -1.63
C PHE A 95 15.27 12.98 -1.70
N GLU A 96 15.88 14.13 -1.92
CA GLU A 96 17.33 14.31 -1.89
C GLU A 96 17.70 15.23 -0.71
N PRO A 97 18.33 14.72 0.36
CA PRO A 97 18.72 15.52 1.51
C PRO A 97 19.55 16.74 1.10
N GLY A 98 19.13 17.94 1.53
CA GLY A 98 19.79 19.21 1.22
C GLY A 98 19.54 19.74 -0.20
N LYS A 99 18.70 19.08 -1.00
CA LYS A 99 18.22 19.59 -2.30
C LYS A 99 16.71 19.73 -2.37
N THR A 100 16.00 18.75 -1.80
CA THR A 100 14.54 18.75 -1.67
C THR A 100 14.16 19.45 -0.38
N GLU A 101 13.73 20.71 -0.49
CA GLU A 101 13.42 21.57 0.68
C GLU A 101 11.93 21.91 0.79
N SER A 102 11.15 21.63 -0.24
CA SER A 102 9.73 21.97 -0.32
C SER A 102 9.00 21.11 -1.37
N LEU A 103 7.67 21.17 -1.36
CA LEU A 103 6.79 20.36 -2.21
C LEU A 103 6.80 20.75 -3.70
N ASP A 104 7.36 21.92 -4.06
CA ASP A 104 7.64 22.28 -5.47
C ASP A 104 8.75 21.42 -6.09
N ARG A 105 9.57 20.77 -5.24
CA ARG A 105 10.67 19.87 -5.61
C ARG A 105 10.45 18.43 -5.14
N TYR A 106 9.34 18.16 -4.47
CA TYR A 106 8.92 16.81 -4.05
C TYR A 106 7.55 16.51 -4.64
N TYR A 107 7.56 15.85 -5.79
CA TYR A 107 6.34 15.59 -6.53
C TYR A 107 5.57 14.43 -5.89
N ILE A 108 4.37 14.75 -5.40
CA ILE A 108 3.35 13.79 -5.02
C ILE A 108 2.27 13.72 -6.10
N PRO A 109 1.54 12.61 -6.22
CA PRO A 109 0.45 12.48 -7.19
C PRO A 109 -0.65 13.52 -6.98
N THR A 110 -1.15 14.02 -8.09
CA THR A 110 -2.35 14.86 -8.18
C THR A 110 -3.56 14.00 -8.53
N SER A 111 -4.75 14.61 -8.57
CA SER A 111 -5.95 13.91 -9.05
C SER A 111 -5.87 13.44 -10.51
N MET A 112 -5.01 14.06 -11.31
CA MET A 112 -4.81 13.71 -12.72
C MET A 112 -3.86 12.52 -12.92
N ASP A 113 -3.11 12.15 -11.88
CA ASP A 113 -2.18 11.01 -11.91
C ASP A 113 -2.85 9.71 -11.44
N MET A 114 -4.11 9.79 -10.99
CA MET A 114 -4.87 8.63 -10.58
C MET A 114 -5.27 7.77 -11.78
N PRO A 115 -5.35 6.44 -11.63
CA PRO A 115 -5.77 5.57 -12.73
C PRO A 115 -7.19 5.89 -13.20
N GLU A 116 -7.43 5.75 -14.50
CA GLU A 116 -8.77 5.91 -15.08
C GLU A 116 -9.77 4.91 -14.47
N GLU A 117 -9.30 3.71 -14.13
CA GLU A 117 -10.11 2.65 -13.56
C GLU A 117 -9.40 1.95 -12.40
N VAL A 118 -10.12 1.78 -11.28
CA VAL A 118 -9.66 0.99 -10.13
C VAL A 118 -10.72 -0.05 -9.78
N GLN A 119 -10.34 -1.32 -9.90
CA GLN A 119 -11.18 -2.46 -9.55
C GLN A 119 -10.79 -3.02 -8.18
N ILE A 120 -11.66 -2.86 -7.19
CA ILE A 120 -11.40 -3.28 -5.81
C ILE A 120 -12.17 -4.56 -5.50
N MET A 121 -11.43 -5.59 -5.09
CA MET A 121 -11.97 -6.88 -4.62
C MET A 121 -11.67 -7.04 -3.14
N LEU A 122 -12.73 -7.07 -2.32
CA LEU A 122 -12.61 -7.35 -0.89
C LEU A 122 -12.77 -8.86 -0.69
N ILE A 123 -11.70 -9.50 -0.22
CA ILE A 123 -11.67 -10.92 0.10
C ILE A 123 -11.98 -11.03 1.58
N GLU A 124 -13.10 -11.70 1.90
CA GLU A 124 -13.50 -11.89 3.29
C GLU A 124 -13.09 -13.26 3.80
N ASN A 125 -12.17 -13.27 4.77
CA ASN A 125 -11.72 -14.47 5.48
C ASN A 125 -11.57 -14.13 6.96
N GLU A 126 -12.63 -14.36 7.74
CA GLU A 126 -12.75 -13.89 9.13
C GLU A 126 -11.51 -14.21 9.98
N GLU A 127 -10.98 -13.18 10.66
CA GLU A 127 -9.86 -13.27 11.59
C GLU A 127 -10.36 -13.55 13.01
N PRO A 128 -10.17 -14.75 13.58
CA PRO A 128 -10.73 -15.11 14.87
C PRO A 128 -10.34 -14.19 16.03
N THR A 129 -9.16 -13.57 15.96
CA THR A 129 -8.67 -12.64 16.98
C THR A 129 -9.13 -11.19 16.77
N GLY A 130 -9.70 -10.90 15.59
CA GLY A 130 -10.07 -9.57 15.15
C GLY A 130 -11.47 -9.17 15.62
N PRO A 131 -11.73 -7.87 15.85
CA PRO A 131 -13.05 -7.40 16.22
C PRO A 131 -14.04 -7.72 15.09
N PHE A 132 -15.07 -8.50 15.41
CA PHE A 132 -16.04 -9.02 14.43
C PHE A 132 -15.39 -9.78 13.25
N GLY A 133 -14.18 -10.32 13.39
CA GLY A 133 -13.49 -11.02 12.30
C GLY A 133 -12.66 -10.12 11.38
N ALA A 134 -12.49 -8.83 11.68
CA ALA A 134 -11.79 -7.88 10.80
C ALA A 134 -10.26 -7.93 10.90
N LYS A 135 -9.59 -7.55 9.81
CA LYS A 135 -8.13 -7.34 9.74
C LYS A 135 -7.80 -5.88 9.41
N GLY A 136 -6.55 -5.49 9.67
CA GLY A 136 -6.03 -4.17 9.32
C GLY A 136 -5.79 -4.01 7.81
N ILE A 137 -6.10 -2.83 7.26
CA ILE A 137 -5.98 -2.54 5.82
C ILE A 137 -5.16 -1.29 5.48
N GLY A 138 -4.75 -0.50 6.48
CA GLY A 138 -4.05 0.78 6.24
C GLY A 138 -2.77 0.63 5.42
N GLU A 139 -1.77 -0.07 5.96
CA GLU A 139 -0.51 -0.31 5.24
C GLU A 139 -0.64 -1.30 4.07
N PRO A 140 -1.41 -2.42 4.18
CA PRO A 140 -1.57 -3.36 3.07
C PRO A 140 -2.17 -2.76 1.80
N ALA A 141 -2.90 -1.64 1.88
CA ALA A 141 -3.41 -0.88 0.73
C ALA A 141 -2.30 -0.31 -0.17
N LEU A 142 -1.15 0.04 0.40
CA LEU A 142 -0.03 0.71 -0.28
C LEU A 142 1.01 -0.28 -0.83
N ILE A 143 1.40 -1.25 -0.01
CA ILE A 143 2.55 -2.14 -0.24
C ILE A 143 2.62 -2.74 -1.66
N PRO A 144 1.53 -3.29 -2.23
CA PRO A 144 1.61 -3.98 -3.53
C PRO A 144 1.59 -3.05 -4.75
N VAL A 145 1.33 -1.74 -4.57
CA VAL A 145 1.13 -0.80 -5.69
C VAL A 145 2.41 -0.61 -6.49
N ALA A 146 3.49 -0.15 -5.86
CA ALA A 146 4.76 0.10 -6.56
C ALA A 146 5.34 -1.15 -7.26
N PRO A 147 5.43 -2.34 -6.64
CA PRO A 147 5.91 -3.52 -7.35
C PRO A 147 4.99 -3.93 -8.51
N SER A 148 3.67 -3.71 -8.43
CA SER A 148 2.77 -3.99 -9.55
C SER A 148 3.04 -3.07 -10.75
N ILE A 149 3.28 -1.78 -10.51
CA ILE A 149 3.63 -0.80 -11.55
C ILE A 149 4.98 -1.14 -12.18
N ILE A 150 6.01 -1.42 -11.37
CA ILE A 150 7.35 -1.76 -11.90
C ILE A 150 7.33 -3.08 -12.69
N ASN A 151 6.53 -4.06 -12.27
CA ASN A 151 6.34 -5.28 -13.05
C ASN A 151 5.63 -5.00 -14.39
N ALA A 152 4.62 -4.12 -14.39
CA ALA A 152 3.92 -3.72 -15.62
C ALA A 152 4.85 -2.97 -16.60
N ILE A 153 5.74 -2.09 -16.08
CA ILE A 153 6.79 -1.47 -16.90
C ILE A 153 7.72 -2.54 -17.49
N ALA A 154 8.15 -3.50 -16.66
CA ALA A 154 9.01 -4.57 -17.13
C ALA A 154 8.33 -5.45 -18.19
N ASP A 155 7.03 -5.69 -18.11
CA ASP A 155 6.26 -6.38 -19.12
C ASP A 155 6.17 -5.56 -20.43
N ALA A 156 5.80 -4.28 -20.32
CA ALA A 156 5.57 -3.40 -21.47
C ALA A 156 6.84 -3.11 -22.29
N VAL A 157 7.98 -2.88 -21.63
CA VAL A 157 9.23 -2.52 -22.32
C VAL A 157 10.35 -3.54 -22.15
N GLY A 158 10.18 -4.62 -21.39
CA GLY A 158 11.19 -5.66 -21.14
C GLY A 158 12.38 -5.21 -20.27
N ILE A 159 12.28 -4.07 -19.59
CA ILE A 159 13.35 -3.51 -18.75
C ILE A 159 12.98 -3.69 -17.29
N ARG A 160 13.86 -4.33 -16.52
CA ARG A 160 13.68 -4.49 -15.08
C ARG A 160 14.28 -3.31 -14.33
N VAL A 161 13.43 -2.57 -13.61
CA VAL A 161 13.86 -1.46 -12.76
C VAL A 161 13.96 -1.95 -11.31
N PHE A 162 15.09 -1.69 -10.67
CA PHE A 162 15.38 -2.13 -9.30
C PHE A 162 15.52 -0.98 -8.30
N GLU A 163 15.41 0.26 -8.78
CA GLU A 163 15.55 1.47 -7.96
C GLU A 163 14.36 2.39 -8.17
N LEU A 164 13.67 2.70 -7.08
CA LEU A 164 12.57 3.64 -7.06
C LEU A 164 13.05 5.07 -6.73
N PRO A 165 12.31 6.10 -7.19
CA PRO A 165 11.25 6.00 -8.18
C PRO A 165 11.81 5.64 -9.57
N CYS A 166 10.99 5.01 -10.41
CA CYS A 166 11.20 4.90 -11.84
C CYS A 166 10.69 6.17 -12.53
N ASP A 167 11.35 7.29 -12.26
CA ASP A 167 11.01 8.58 -12.86
C ASP A 167 11.30 8.61 -14.38
N ILE A 168 10.82 9.68 -15.03
CA ILE A 168 10.91 9.87 -16.48
C ILE A 168 12.36 9.80 -16.99
N GLU A 169 13.30 10.41 -16.27
CA GLU A 169 14.71 10.44 -16.65
C GLU A 169 15.35 9.04 -16.54
N LYS A 170 15.03 8.31 -15.46
CA LYS A 170 15.53 6.96 -15.24
C LYS A 170 15.01 5.99 -16.28
N LEU A 171 13.71 6.01 -16.56
CA LEU A 171 13.14 5.12 -17.58
C LEU A 171 13.69 5.43 -18.97
N LYS A 172 13.77 6.71 -19.35
CA LYS A 172 14.37 7.14 -20.62
C LYS A 172 15.82 6.66 -20.76
N THR A 173 16.64 6.88 -19.73
CA THR A 173 18.04 6.43 -19.71
C THR A 173 18.15 4.91 -19.91
N ASN A 174 17.28 4.13 -19.26
CA ASN A 174 17.29 2.68 -19.40
C ASN A 174 16.84 2.23 -20.80
N LEU A 175 15.86 2.92 -21.40
CA LEU A 175 15.41 2.66 -22.77
C LEU A 175 16.51 2.94 -23.80
N GLU A 176 17.26 4.02 -23.63
CA GLU A 176 18.39 4.38 -24.50
C GLU A 176 19.53 3.35 -24.41
N LYS A 177 19.91 2.94 -23.19
CA LYS A 177 20.94 1.91 -22.96
C LYS A 177 20.60 0.54 -23.57
N ARG A 178 19.32 0.23 -23.75
CA ARG A 178 18.89 -1.02 -24.38
C ARG A 178 19.01 -0.97 -25.91
N ARG A 179 18.96 0.21 -26.51
CA ARG A 179 19.05 0.41 -27.97
C ARG A 179 20.51 0.43 -28.47
N SER A 180 21.47 0.71 -27.59
CA SER A 180 22.92 0.64 -27.85
C SER A 180 23.45 -0.79 -27.72
#